data_AF-A0AAN6QCJ4-F1
#
_entry.id   AF-A0AAN6QCJ4-F1
#
_cell.length_a   1.000
_cell.length_b   1.000
_cell.length_c   1.000
_cell.angle_alpha   90.00
_cell.angle_beta   90.00
_cell.angle_gamma   90.00
#
_symmetry.space_group_name_H-M   'P 1'
#
loop_
_entity.id
_entity.type
_entity.pdbx_description
1 polymer ?
#
loop_
_entity_poly.entity_id
_entity_poly.type
_entity_poly.pdbx_seq_one_letter_code
_entity_poly.pdbx_strand_id
1 'polypeptide(L)'
;MNPIGLQPSEDVEYTISEDRAAGDALHAESGFELLASSSSATSQALPATQAKFDLADREMQLKLLEHQSRRRMMAAKHWERNHPSQHSIVDPRETKEHLDANQHEIANTNVATRTSPNADNMASDSEECSNVDNHEDFPLLYRVYCLEHHYKCDRRMFGDEPRRVLIDGQLHLAGDHFIDVGRLITSLSNRPFIVYRTFYCDNRELYSTQHSAASSEAHSAGYGVVSVLSTELHTALQKICKFAPNDGAYEPKPDSSFESPCMLKPPSPLLTLSTSEYTQYFFYHHRADIEQAAAEAACGEHLNHLLAYLQQHPDPMHTKCNDLFSRGLVTSETLAWLFRPNEIIVHREGKLLTAYVLRAVPMWSGPNTVELDCWTWGYDGKWFQRKDKILTVTCLSYSAIYITELSVYPLRYAEEQTRQQLHRTGSHFWKLRYQTHVAYEGPDYQAF
;
A
#
# COMPACT_ATOMS: atom_id res chain seq x y z
N MET A 1 61.91 -14.41 29.44
CA MET A 1 60.95 -15.01 28.49
C MET A 1 59.67 -15.29 29.26
N ASN A 2 58.57 -14.64 28.90
CA ASN A 2 57.21 -14.92 29.36
C ASN A 2 56.29 -14.86 28.12
N PRO A 3 55.24 -15.67 28.03
CA PRO A 3 54.34 -15.66 26.87
C PRO A 3 53.42 -14.43 26.91
N ILE A 4 53.19 -13.83 25.74
CA ILE A 4 52.26 -12.72 25.56
C ILE A 4 50.85 -13.31 25.43
N GLY A 5 49.96 -12.95 26.35
CA GLY A 5 48.53 -13.27 26.25
C GLY A 5 47.82 -12.27 25.34
N LEU A 6 47.21 -12.77 24.27
CA LEU A 6 46.23 -12.01 23.47
C LEU A 6 44.85 -12.18 24.12
N GLN A 7 44.23 -11.07 24.53
CA GLN A 7 42.79 -11.05 24.82
C GLN A 7 42.01 -10.95 23.51
N PRO A 8 40.83 -11.57 23.38
CA PRO A 8 39.93 -11.32 22.27
C PRO A 8 39.41 -9.88 22.33
N SER A 9 39.40 -9.18 21.19
CA SER A 9 38.81 -7.85 21.06
C SER A 9 37.29 -7.90 21.19
N GLU A 10 36.72 -6.84 21.76
CA GLU A 10 35.30 -6.67 22.05
C GLU A 10 34.40 -6.77 20.81
N ASP A 11 33.14 -7.14 21.06
CA ASP A 11 32.10 -7.30 20.05
C ASP A 11 31.89 -6.02 19.23
N VAL A 12 31.99 -6.13 17.91
CA VAL A 12 31.60 -5.05 17.01
C VAL A 12 30.14 -5.26 16.60
N GLU A 13 29.25 -4.61 17.36
CA GLU A 13 27.82 -4.55 17.09
C GLU A 13 27.54 -3.70 15.84
N TYR A 14 27.56 -4.33 14.66
CA TYR A 14 27.28 -3.66 13.40
C TYR A 14 25.77 -3.44 13.20
N THR A 15 25.34 -2.20 13.44
CA THR A 15 23.96 -1.73 13.32
C THR A 15 23.40 -1.81 11.90
N ILE A 16 22.12 -2.20 11.81
CA ILE A 16 21.28 -2.20 10.59
C ILE A 16 21.22 -0.77 10.01
N SER A 17 21.75 -0.58 8.79
CA SER A 17 22.06 0.76 8.25
C SER A 17 21.41 1.11 6.91
N GLU A 18 20.61 0.25 6.29
CA GLU A 18 19.96 0.54 4.99
C GLU A 18 18.43 0.74 5.08
N ASP A 19 17.76 0.19 6.09
CA ASP A 19 16.29 0.30 6.26
C ASP A 19 15.84 1.58 7.03
N ARG A 20 16.72 2.56 7.27
CA ARG A 20 16.35 3.87 7.88
C ARG A 20 16.02 4.97 6.87
N ALA A 21 16.20 4.72 5.56
CA ALA A 21 15.87 5.67 4.49
C ALA A 21 14.47 5.44 3.88
N ALA A 22 13.76 4.38 4.29
CA ALA A 22 12.35 4.15 4.00
C ALA A 22 11.61 3.97 5.33
N GLY A 23 10.58 4.79 5.57
CA GLY A 23 10.03 4.99 6.92
C GLY A 23 9.58 3.73 7.69
N ASP A 24 9.98 3.70 8.96
CA ASP A 24 9.30 3.05 10.09
C ASP A 24 8.86 1.57 9.95
N ALA A 25 9.85 0.70 9.77
CA ALA A 25 9.70 -0.76 9.88
C ALA A 25 9.38 -1.29 11.30
N LEU A 26 9.29 -0.43 12.32
CA LEU A 26 9.13 -0.79 13.75
C LEU A 26 7.91 -1.68 14.05
N HIS A 27 6.84 -1.60 13.25
CA HIS A 27 5.63 -2.39 13.50
C HIS A 27 5.67 -3.82 12.98
N ALA A 28 6.46 -4.12 11.93
CA ALA A 28 6.55 -5.48 11.40
C ALA A 28 7.26 -6.43 12.38
N GLU A 29 8.26 -5.93 13.12
CA GLU A 29 9.03 -6.71 14.10
C GLU A 29 8.21 -6.98 15.38
N SER A 30 7.37 -6.03 15.81
CA SER A 30 6.49 -6.20 16.99
C SER A 30 5.54 -7.41 16.89
N GLY A 31 5.13 -7.79 15.67
CA GLY A 31 4.30 -8.97 15.42
C GLY A 31 5.04 -10.31 15.59
N PHE A 32 6.37 -10.32 15.53
CA PHE A 32 7.19 -11.50 15.78
C PHE A 32 7.49 -11.67 17.28
N GLU A 33 7.75 -10.59 18.03
CA GLU A 33 8.10 -10.68 19.46
C GLU A 33 6.92 -11.08 20.35
N LEU A 34 5.70 -10.59 20.05
CA LEU A 34 4.48 -10.93 20.78
C LEU A 34 4.14 -12.44 20.78
N LEU A 35 4.68 -13.21 19.81
CA LEU A 35 4.52 -14.66 19.73
C LEU A 35 5.60 -15.43 20.51
N ALA A 36 6.74 -14.82 20.83
CA ALA A 36 7.79 -15.46 21.61
C ALA A 36 7.43 -15.53 23.11
N SER A 37 6.86 -14.43 23.65
CA SER A 37 6.58 -14.24 25.07
C SER A 37 5.45 -15.09 25.67
N SER A 38 4.67 -15.83 24.86
CA SER A 38 3.57 -16.69 25.33
C SER A 38 3.97 -18.17 25.51
N SER A 39 5.21 -18.55 25.20
CA SER A 39 5.64 -19.95 25.06
C SER A 39 6.49 -20.49 26.23
N SER A 40 6.04 -20.32 27.48
CA SER A 40 6.76 -20.81 28.67
C SER A 40 5.94 -21.67 29.63
N ALA A 41 5.28 -22.74 29.13
CA ALA A 41 4.89 -23.88 29.96
C ALA A 41 4.54 -25.15 29.14
N THR A 42 4.76 -26.31 29.76
CA THR A 42 4.25 -27.65 29.38
C THR A 42 4.93 -28.36 28.22
N SER A 43 5.95 -29.16 28.56
CA SER A 43 6.52 -30.18 27.66
C SER A 43 5.71 -31.48 27.74
N GLN A 44 5.00 -31.84 26.67
CA GLN A 44 4.43 -33.19 26.46
C GLN A 44 4.64 -33.65 25.02
N ALA A 45 4.80 -34.97 24.83
CA ALA A 45 5.24 -35.56 23.57
C ALA A 45 4.16 -35.51 22.47
N LEU A 46 4.60 -35.24 21.23
CA LEU A 46 3.74 -35.13 20.04
C LEU A 46 3.52 -36.49 19.34
N PRO A 47 2.32 -36.75 18.79
CA PRO A 47 2.01 -38.01 18.11
C PRO A 47 2.44 -38.04 16.64
N ALA A 48 2.52 -39.25 16.08
CA ALA A 48 3.11 -39.57 14.76
C ALA A 48 2.41 -38.96 13.52
N THR A 49 1.37 -38.15 13.67
CA THR A 49 0.69 -37.46 12.56
C THR A 49 1.48 -36.29 11.99
N GLN A 50 2.45 -35.72 12.73
CA GLN A 50 3.28 -34.61 12.26
C GLN A 50 4.21 -34.99 11.08
N ALA A 51 4.67 -36.25 11.00
CA ALA A 51 5.59 -36.72 9.96
C ALA A 51 5.02 -36.67 8.53
N LYS A 52 3.69 -36.59 8.36
CA LYS A 52 3.04 -36.50 7.03
C LYS A 52 2.98 -35.09 6.45
N PHE A 53 3.09 -34.04 7.27
CA PHE A 53 3.11 -32.66 6.77
C PHE A 53 4.50 -32.28 6.22
N ASP A 54 5.56 -32.75 6.87
CA ASP A 54 6.95 -32.52 6.48
C ASP A 54 7.27 -33.03 5.05
N LEU A 55 6.64 -34.14 4.63
CA LEU A 55 6.86 -34.74 3.32
C LEU A 55 6.44 -33.83 2.14
N ALA A 56 5.40 -33.03 2.30
CA ALA A 56 4.87 -32.17 1.23
C ALA A 56 5.72 -30.91 1.03
N ASP A 57 6.16 -30.28 2.12
CA ASP A 57 7.11 -29.16 2.07
C ASP A 57 8.48 -29.64 1.55
N ARG A 58 8.91 -30.87 1.90
CA ARG A 58 10.10 -31.53 1.34
C ARG A 58 10.00 -31.78 -0.17
N GLU A 59 8.88 -32.29 -0.68
CA GLU A 59 8.66 -32.46 -2.13
C GLU A 59 8.69 -31.12 -2.89
N MET A 60 8.23 -30.03 -2.27
CA MET A 60 8.28 -28.70 -2.87
C MET A 60 9.69 -28.13 -2.93
N GLN A 61 10.44 -28.23 -1.82
CA GLN A 61 11.85 -27.83 -1.78
C GLN A 61 12.66 -28.60 -2.83
N LEU A 62 12.40 -29.89 -2.98
CA LEU A 62 12.95 -30.75 -4.03
C LEU A 62 12.72 -30.21 -5.45
N LYS A 63 11.46 -29.95 -5.83
CA LYS A 63 11.11 -29.42 -7.15
C LYS A 63 11.74 -28.06 -7.42
N LEU A 64 11.85 -27.21 -6.38
CA LEU A 64 12.51 -25.91 -6.48
C LEU A 64 14.03 -26.06 -6.72
N LEU A 65 14.68 -26.96 -5.99
CA LEU A 65 16.11 -27.25 -6.11
C LEU A 65 16.46 -27.86 -7.48
N GLU A 66 15.64 -28.81 -7.96
CA GLU A 66 15.78 -29.43 -9.28
C GLU A 66 15.64 -28.38 -10.39
N HIS A 67 14.62 -27.52 -10.31
CA HIS A 67 14.40 -26.45 -11.27
C HIS A 67 15.58 -25.44 -11.31
N GLN A 68 16.10 -25.03 -10.14
CA GLN A 68 17.27 -24.16 -10.05
C GLN A 68 18.53 -24.83 -10.61
N SER A 69 18.76 -26.11 -10.30
CA SER A 69 19.90 -26.89 -10.78
C SER A 69 19.85 -27.07 -12.30
N ARG A 70 18.67 -27.36 -12.85
CA ARG A 70 18.43 -27.44 -14.29
C ARG A 70 18.68 -26.10 -15.00
N ARG A 71 18.27 -24.97 -14.41
CA ARG A 71 18.60 -23.63 -14.94
C ARG A 71 20.10 -23.35 -14.92
N ARG A 72 20.83 -23.71 -13.86
CA ARG A 72 22.30 -23.59 -13.79
C ARG A 72 23.00 -24.44 -14.86
N MET A 73 22.58 -25.70 -15.04
CA MET A 73 23.14 -26.57 -16.08
C MET A 73 22.90 -26.02 -17.50
N MET A 74 21.70 -25.50 -17.77
CA MET A 74 21.37 -24.91 -19.09
C MET A 74 22.17 -23.62 -19.33
N ALA A 75 22.36 -22.78 -18.31
CA ALA A 75 23.20 -21.58 -18.39
C ALA A 75 24.68 -21.93 -18.64
N ALA A 76 25.22 -22.94 -17.96
CA ALA A 76 26.59 -23.42 -18.17
C ALA A 76 26.79 -23.94 -19.61
N LYS A 77 25.91 -24.82 -20.09
CA LYS A 77 25.96 -25.33 -21.48
C LYS A 77 25.82 -24.23 -22.54
N HIS A 78 25.01 -23.20 -22.26
CA HIS A 78 24.90 -22.04 -23.14
C HIS A 78 26.18 -21.18 -23.13
N TRP A 79 26.79 -21.02 -21.96
CA TRP A 79 28.07 -20.31 -21.81
C TRP A 79 29.20 -21.04 -22.55
N GLU A 80 29.36 -22.35 -22.36
CA GLU A 80 30.33 -23.20 -23.05
C GLU A 80 30.17 -23.16 -24.58
N ARG A 81 28.93 -23.22 -25.08
CA ARG A 81 28.64 -23.16 -26.52
C ARG A 81 29.05 -21.83 -27.14
N ASN A 82 28.92 -20.73 -26.40
CA ASN A 82 29.22 -19.39 -26.89
C ASN A 82 30.66 -18.94 -26.60
N HIS A 83 31.37 -19.65 -25.72
CA HIS A 83 32.78 -19.41 -25.38
C HIS A 83 33.58 -20.72 -25.47
N PRO A 84 33.69 -21.35 -26.66
CA PRO A 84 34.59 -22.48 -26.85
C PRO A 84 36.01 -22.04 -26.48
N SER A 85 36.57 -22.73 -25.48
CA SER A 85 37.72 -22.25 -24.70
C SER A 85 38.93 -21.89 -25.57
N GLN A 86 39.32 -20.61 -25.57
CA GLN A 86 40.64 -20.16 -26.01
C GLN A 86 41.73 -20.59 -25.01
N HIS A 87 41.96 -21.89 -24.88
CA HIS A 87 43.20 -22.40 -24.28
C HIS A 87 44.33 -22.34 -25.33
N SER A 88 44.70 -21.11 -25.70
CA SER A 88 45.94 -20.82 -26.40
C SER A 88 46.95 -20.29 -25.40
N ILE A 89 47.99 -21.08 -25.14
CA ILE A 89 49.16 -20.64 -24.37
C ILE A 89 49.89 -19.62 -25.24
N VAL A 90 49.95 -18.35 -24.80
CA VAL A 90 50.74 -17.30 -25.46
C VAL A 90 51.62 -16.57 -24.43
N ASP A 91 52.87 -16.35 -24.85
CA ASP A 91 54.02 -15.83 -24.12
C ASP A 91 53.92 -14.30 -23.89
N PRO A 92 54.18 -13.75 -22.68
CA PRO A 92 53.98 -12.33 -22.40
C PRO A 92 55.19 -11.45 -22.76
N ARG A 93 55.26 -10.98 -24.02
CA ARG A 93 56.11 -9.85 -24.43
C ARG A 93 55.43 -8.97 -25.49
N GLU A 94 55.70 -7.66 -25.42
CA GLU A 94 55.27 -6.59 -26.35
C GLU A 94 53.74 -6.31 -26.33
N THR A 95 53.19 -5.08 -26.38
CA THR A 95 53.63 -3.65 -26.45
C THR A 95 52.48 -2.84 -25.83
N LYS A 96 52.65 -1.87 -24.91
CA LYS A 96 53.16 -0.48 -25.01
C LYS A 96 52.45 0.44 -26.03
N GLU A 97 52.07 1.64 -25.56
CA GLU A 97 51.74 2.89 -26.28
C GLU A 97 50.48 2.97 -27.19
N HIS A 98 49.41 3.59 -26.69
CA HIS A 98 49.04 5.00 -26.98
C HIS A 98 47.67 5.37 -26.37
N LEU A 99 47.59 6.52 -25.68
CA LEU A 99 46.35 7.12 -25.22
C LEU A 99 46.57 8.64 -25.12
N ASP A 100 45.93 9.41 -26.00
CA ASP A 100 45.94 10.87 -25.95
C ASP A 100 44.65 11.47 -26.51
N ALA A 101 44.22 12.55 -25.87
CA ALA A 101 43.29 13.60 -26.30
C ALA A 101 41.95 13.24 -26.99
N ASN A 102 40.84 13.59 -26.33
CA ASN A 102 40.05 14.74 -26.83
C ASN A 102 39.20 15.42 -25.73
N GLN A 103 39.30 16.74 -25.65
CA GLN A 103 38.46 17.65 -24.85
C GLN A 103 38.12 18.88 -25.72
N HIS A 104 37.15 19.68 -25.26
CA HIS A 104 36.50 20.81 -25.98
C HIS A 104 35.48 20.35 -27.05
N GLU A 105 34.39 21.07 -27.30
CA GLU A 105 34.21 22.53 -27.16
C GLU A 105 32.78 22.96 -26.75
N ILE A 106 32.65 24.16 -26.17
CA ILE A 106 31.38 24.83 -25.82
C ILE A 106 31.37 26.23 -26.46
N ALA A 107 30.33 26.59 -27.22
CA ALA A 107 29.79 27.96 -27.32
C ALA A 107 28.59 28.06 -28.29
N ASN A 108 27.51 28.75 -27.85
CA ASN A 108 26.60 29.64 -28.62
C ASN A 108 25.87 29.06 -29.88
N THR A 109 24.63 29.35 -30.28
CA THR A 109 23.55 30.33 -29.96
C THR A 109 22.23 29.77 -30.62
N ASN A 110 21.02 30.36 -30.69
CA ASN A 110 20.56 31.73 -30.45
C ASN A 110 19.06 31.85 -30.05
N VAL A 111 18.73 33.02 -29.50
CA VAL A 111 17.46 33.77 -29.41
C VAL A 111 16.32 33.41 -30.40
N ALA A 112 15.09 33.28 -29.88
CA ALA A 112 13.84 33.54 -30.61
C ALA A 112 12.70 34.02 -29.67
N THR A 113 12.48 35.34 -29.62
CA THR A 113 11.35 35.98 -28.91
C THR A 113 10.00 35.71 -29.60
N ARG A 114 8.97 35.36 -28.82
CA ARG A 114 7.56 35.43 -29.25
C ARG A 114 6.70 36.16 -28.22
N THR A 115 6.29 37.37 -28.58
CA THR A 115 5.25 38.15 -27.90
C THR A 115 3.87 37.54 -28.15
N SER A 116 3.03 37.48 -27.10
CA SER A 116 1.59 37.23 -27.22
C SER A 116 0.83 38.32 -26.44
N PRO A 117 -0.27 38.89 -26.95
CA PRO A 117 -0.89 40.08 -26.39
C PRO A 117 -2.11 39.79 -25.49
N ASN A 118 -2.47 40.84 -24.73
CA ASN A 118 -3.78 41.15 -24.12
C ASN A 118 -4.28 40.22 -23.00
N ALA A 119 -4.03 40.67 -21.77
CA ALA A 119 -5.01 40.58 -20.69
C ALA A 119 -5.88 41.86 -20.72
N ASP A 120 -7.19 41.72 -20.57
CA ASP A 120 -8.11 42.79 -20.13
C ASP A 120 -9.40 42.17 -19.59
N ASN A 121 -10.01 42.83 -18.60
CA ASN A 121 -11.34 42.57 -18.02
C ASN A 121 -11.58 41.23 -17.28
N MET A 122 -11.33 41.23 -15.96
CA MET A 122 -12.34 40.77 -14.99
C MET A 122 -12.07 41.35 -13.60
N ALA A 123 -12.90 42.31 -13.18
CA ALA A 123 -12.78 42.99 -11.89
C ALA A 123 -14.15 43.48 -11.37
N SER A 124 -14.95 42.55 -10.84
CA SER A 124 -15.95 42.78 -9.79
C SER A 124 -16.37 41.42 -9.22
N ASP A 125 -16.94 41.43 -8.01
CA ASP A 125 -17.48 40.31 -7.22
C ASP A 125 -16.52 39.80 -6.14
N SER A 126 -16.49 40.57 -5.06
CA SER A 126 -15.73 40.29 -3.84
C SER A 126 -16.60 40.43 -2.59
N GLU A 127 -17.78 39.78 -2.61
CA GLU A 127 -18.74 39.82 -1.49
C GLU A 127 -19.68 38.59 -1.51
N GLU A 128 -19.14 37.38 -1.33
CA GLU A 128 -19.92 36.19 -0.94
C GLU A 128 -18.98 35.03 -0.51
N CYS A 129 -18.84 34.83 0.80
CA CYS A 129 -18.13 33.68 1.41
C CYS A 129 -18.84 33.19 2.70
N SER A 130 -20.09 33.60 2.91
CA SER A 130 -20.83 33.42 4.18
C SER A 130 -21.71 32.16 4.24
N ASN A 131 -21.90 31.45 3.13
CA ASN A 131 -22.84 30.32 3.02
C ASN A 131 -22.12 28.95 2.96
N VAL A 132 -21.07 28.76 3.78
CA VAL A 132 -20.62 27.40 4.12
C VAL A 132 -21.56 26.86 5.18
N ASP A 133 -22.11 25.66 4.96
CA ASP A 133 -22.96 25.00 5.96
C ASP A 133 -22.12 24.64 7.19
N ASN A 134 -22.13 25.55 8.17
CA ASN A 134 -21.35 25.45 9.39
C ASN A 134 -22.04 24.45 10.34
N HIS A 135 -21.83 23.17 10.07
CA HIS A 135 -21.78 22.20 11.16
C HIS A 135 -20.81 22.75 12.22
N GLU A 136 -21.29 22.91 13.46
CA GLU A 136 -20.79 23.95 14.37
C GLU A 136 -19.28 23.86 14.65
N ASP A 137 -18.73 22.64 14.62
CA ASP A 137 -17.31 22.36 14.90
C ASP A 137 -16.40 22.25 13.65
N PHE A 138 -16.92 21.91 12.47
CA PHE A 138 -16.09 21.60 11.29
C PHE A 138 -16.73 22.04 9.94
N PRO A 139 -15.92 22.48 8.96
CA PRO A 139 -16.42 22.86 7.65
C PRO A 139 -16.64 21.60 6.81
N LEU A 140 -17.89 21.38 6.40
CA LEU A 140 -18.25 20.39 5.40
C LEU A 140 -18.22 21.04 4.01
N LEU A 141 -17.49 20.43 3.09
CA LEU A 141 -17.45 20.83 1.69
C LEU A 141 -17.74 19.64 0.77
N TYR A 142 -18.25 19.95 -0.41
CA TYR A 142 -18.65 18.96 -1.39
C TYR A 142 -17.76 19.05 -2.62
N ARG A 143 -17.09 17.95 -2.96
CA ARG A 143 -16.14 17.85 -4.08
C ARG A 143 -16.77 17.07 -5.21
N VAL A 144 -16.77 17.63 -6.42
CA VAL A 144 -17.23 16.93 -7.63
C VAL A 144 -16.04 16.59 -8.52
N TYR A 145 -15.94 15.34 -8.97
CA TYR A 145 -15.07 14.93 -10.08
C TYR A 145 -15.93 14.61 -11.29
N CYS A 146 -15.54 15.08 -12.48
CA CYS A 146 -16.26 14.79 -13.72
C CYS A 146 -15.34 14.04 -14.68
N LEU A 147 -15.76 12.81 -15.06
CA LEU A 147 -14.98 11.94 -15.96
C LEU A 147 -14.80 12.52 -17.37
N GLU A 148 -15.64 13.48 -17.76
CA GLU A 148 -15.52 14.22 -19.03
C GLU A 148 -14.69 15.51 -18.88
N HIS A 149 -14.09 15.74 -17.70
CA HIS A 149 -13.28 16.92 -17.37
C HIS A 149 -13.96 18.26 -17.66
N HIS A 150 -15.28 18.30 -17.54
CA HIS A 150 -16.07 19.48 -17.86
C HIS A 150 -15.81 20.62 -16.85
N TYR A 151 -15.24 21.74 -17.32
CA TYR A 151 -14.71 22.84 -16.49
C TYR A 151 -15.69 23.49 -15.50
N LYS A 152 -17.01 23.34 -15.69
CA LYS A 152 -18.04 23.83 -14.77
C LYS A 152 -18.27 22.92 -13.55
N CYS A 153 -17.74 21.70 -13.53
CA CYS A 153 -17.94 20.75 -12.42
C CYS A 153 -16.71 19.91 -12.06
N ASP A 154 -15.76 19.63 -12.97
CA ASP A 154 -14.58 18.83 -12.63
C ASP A 154 -13.70 19.53 -11.58
N ARG A 155 -13.40 18.78 -10.50
CA ARG A 155 -12.62 19.19 -9.32
C ARG A 155 -13.11 20.46 -8.64
N ARG A 156 -14.38 20.82 -8.83
CA ARG A 156 -14.98 21.97 -8.15
C ARG A 156 -15.41 21.60 -6.74
N MET A 157 -15.38 22.64 -5.89
CA MET A 157 -15.68 22.58 -4.47
C MET A 157 -16.90 23.46 -4.21
N PHE A 158 -17.86 22.92 -3.48
CA PHE A 158 -19.14 23.55 -3.20
C PHE A 158 -19.42 23.57 -1.69
N GLY A 159 -20.12 24.60 -1.23
CA GLY A 159 -20.60 24.72 0.16
C GLY A 159 -21.89 23.93 0.41
N ASP A 160 -22.60 23.58 -0.67
CA ASP A 160 -23.88 22.87 -0.68
C ASP A 160 -23.81 21.52 -1.42
N GLU A 161 -24.79 20.65 -1.17
CA GLU A 161 -24.81 19.29 -1.73
C GLU A 161 -25.05 19.29 -3.26
N PRO A 162 -24.14 18.70 -4.07
CA PRO A 162 -24.20 18.78 -5.52
C PRO A 162 -25.46 18.12 -6.09
N ARG A 163 -26.20 18.89 -6.88
CA ARG A 163 -27.43 18.46 -7.55
C ARG A 163 -27.18 18.21 -9.04
N ARG A 164 -28.04 17.37 -9.63
CA ARG A 164 -28.05 17.09 -11.07
C ARG A 164 -28.48 18.35 -11.84
N VAL A 165 -27.59 18.87 -12.68
CA VAL A 165 -27.76 20.08 -13.50
C VAL A 165 -27.49 19.77 -14.97
N LEU A 166 -28.23 20.40 -15.88
CA LEU A 166 -27.97 20.28 -17.31
C LEU A 166 -26.93 21.32 -17.73
N ILE A 167 -25.77 20.87 -18.22
CA ILE A 167 -24.69 21.72 -18.71
C ILE A 167 -24.42 21.32 -20.15
N ASP A 168 -24.55 22.29 -21.05
CA ASP A 168 -24.23 22.17 -22.48
C ASP A 168 -24.92 20.95 -23.17
N GLY A 169 -26.07 20.52 -22.61
CA GLY A 169 -26.90 19.40 -23.07
C GLY A 169 -26.67 18.06 -22.33
N GLN A 170 -25.68 17.98 -21.44
CA GLN A 170 -25.30 16.78 -20.68
C GLN A 170 -25.62 16.93 -19.19
N LEU A 171 -25.66 15.83 -18.43
CA LEU A 171 -26.10 15.82 -17.04
C LEU A 171 -24.89 15.77 -16.08
N HIS A 172 -24.61 16.88 -15.40
CA HIS A 172 -23.49 16.97 -14.46
C HIS A 172 -23.98 17.16 -13.03
N LEU A 173 -23.08 16.99 -12.06
CA LEU A 173 -23.29 17.41 -10.68
C LEU A 173 -22.66 18.79 -10.46
N ALA A 174 -23.39 19.70 -9.81
CA ALA A 174 -22.85 20.97 -9.32
C ALA A 174 -23.65 21.42 -8.08
N GLY A 175 -22.99 22.09 -7.15
CA GLY A 175 -23.66 22.93 -6.16
C GLY A 175 -23.88 24.35 -6.69
N ASP A 176 -24.71 25.12 -5.99
CA ASP A 176 -24.99 26.52 -6.30
C ASP A 176 -23.92 27.47 -5.70
N HIS A 177 -23.26 27.07 -4.60
CA HIS A 177 -22.29 27.89 -3.87
C HIS A 177 -20.86 27.39 -4.10
N PHE A 178 -20.16 27.95 -5.08
CA PHE A 178 -18.74 27.64 -5.33
C PHE A 178 -17.84 28.18 -4.21
N ILE A 179 -16.88 27.37 -3.76
CA ILE A 179 -15.96 27.72 -2.66
C ILE A 179 -14.50 27.79 -3.14
N ASP A 180 -13.87 28.95 -2.98
CA ASP A 180 -12.42 29.11 -3.05
C ASP A 180 -11.78 28.53 -1.78
N VAL A 181 -11.27 27.30 -1.90
CA VAL A 181 -10.62 26.58 -0.79
C VAL A 181 -9.38 27.30 -0.25
N GLY A 182 -8.65 28.05 -1.08
CA GLY A 182 -7.48 28.81 -0.62
C GLY A 182 -7.88 29.95 0.30
N ARG A 183 -8.93 30.70 -0.07
CA ARG A 183 -9.52 31.72 0.81
C ARG A 183 -10.13 31.11 2.07
N LEU A 184 -10.82 29.98 1.95
CA LEU A 184 -11.42 29.30 3.10
C LEU A 184 -10.35 28.80 4.09
N ILE A 185 -9.30 28.12 3.63
CA ILE A 185 -8.20 27.68 4.52
C ILE A 185 -7.57 28.90 5.23
N THR A 186 -7.45 30.03 4.55
CA THR A 186 -6.92 31.27 5.14
C THR A 186 -7.85 31.83 6.23
N SER A 187 -9.17 31.75 6.09
CA SER A 187 -10.11 32.18 7.14
C SER A 187 -10.24 31.17 8.28
N LEU A 188 -10.03 29.88 8.01
CA LEU A 188 -10.11 28.77 8.96
C LEU A 188 -8.85 28.55 9.82
N SER A 189 -8.01 29.57 10.01
CA SER A 189 -6.68 29.48 10.64
C SER A 189 -6.56 28.75 11.99
N ASN A 190 -7.67 28.50 12.72
CA ASN A 190 -7.72 27.77 13.98
C ASN A 190 -8.46 26.41 13.91
N ARG A 191 -8.84 25.92 12.72
CA ARG A 191 -9.49 24.59 12.55
C ARG A 191 -8.47 23.54 12.10
N PRO A 192 -8.36 22.37 12.77
CA PRO A 192 -7.33 21.39 12.45
C PRO A 192 -7.55 20.59 11.17
N PHE A 193 -8.78 20.52 10.65
CA PHE A 193 -9.11 19.78 9.43
C PHE A 193 -10.36 20.33 8.72
N ILE A 194 -10.55 19.90 7.48
CA ILE A 194 -11.74 20.10 6.64
C ILE A 194 -12.32 18.74 6.28
N VAL A 195 -13.65 18.64 6.21
CA VAL A 195 -14.35 17.42 5.77
C VAL A 195 -14.85 17.61 4.33
N TYR A 196 -14.54 16.64 3.47
CA TYR A 196 -15.03 16.57 2.10
C TYR A 196 -15.97 15.39 1.91
N ARG A 197 -17.12 15.60 1.26
CA ARG A 197 -17.88 14.53 0.59
C ARG A 197 -17.57 14.55 -0.90
N THR A 198 -17.06 13.45 -1.43
CA THR A 198 -16.62 13.37 -2.83
C THR A 198 -17.62 12.63 -3.71
N PHE A 199 -18.09 13.30 -4.77
CA PHE A 199 -19.06 12.81 -5.75
C PHE A 199 -18.40 12.67 -7.13
N TYR A 200 -18.94 11.77 -7.95
CA TYR A 200 -18.55 11.61 -9.36
C TYR A 200 -19.74 11.91 -10.27
N CYS A 201 -19.53 12.73 -11.30
CA CYS A 201 -20.48 12.84 -12.42
C CYS A 201 -20.40 11.55 -13.25
N ASP A 202 -21.34 10.63 -13.05
CA ASP A 202 -21.54 9.52 -13.98
C ASP A 202 -22.56 9.89 -15.05
N ASN A 203 -22.07 10.17 -16.27
CA ASN A 203 -22.90 10.48 -17.44
C ASN A 203 -23.41 9.21 -18.17
N ARG A 204 -23.07 8.00 -17.69
CA ARG A 204 -23.36 6.74 -18.42
C ARG A 204 -24.85 6.39 -18.51
N GLU A 205 -25.72 6.98 -17.69
CA GLU A 205 -27.17 6.70 -17.74
C GLU A 205 -27.83 7.18 -19.05
N LEU A 206 -27.29 8.20 -19.73
CA LEU A 206 -27.95 8.84 -20.88
C LEU A 206 -27.93 8.02 -22.19
N TYR A 207 -27.11 6.97 -22.29
CA TYR A 207 -27.13 6.06 -23.45
C TYR A 207 -27.96 4.79 -23.23
N SER A 208 -28.50 4.58 -22.01
CA SER A 208 -29.39 3.45 -21.70
C SER A 208 -30.87 3.81 -21.93
N THR A 209 -31.21 4.16 -23.17
CA THR A 209 -32.61 4.44 -23.52
C THR A 209 -33.47 3.17 -23.42
N GLN A 210 -34.50 3.22 -22.56
CA GLN A 210 -35.81 2.50 -22.60
C GLN A 210 -36.16 1.45 -21.52
N HIS A 211 -35.28 1.01 -20.61
CA HIS A 211 -35.66 -0.01 -19.59
C HIS A 211 -35.22 0.28 -18.14
N SER A 212 -35.93 1.20 -17.47
CA SER A 212 -36.47 1.07 -16.10
C SER A 212 -36.83 2.46 -15.53
N ALA A 213 -38.12 2.76 -15.40
CA ALA A 213 -38.59 4.01 -14.77
C ALA A 213 -38.84 3.85 -13.25
N ALA A 214 -38.21 2.86 -12.60
CA ALA A 214 -38.52 2.45 -11.24
C ALA A 214 -37.29 1.95 -10.43
N SER A 215 -36.14 2.59 -10.64
CA SER A 215 -34.90 2.47 -9.85
C SER A 215 -33.92 3.54 -10.33
N SER A 216 -33.26 4.37 -9.52
CA SER A 216 -33.20 4.45 -8.06
C SER A 216 -32.83 5.88 -7.66
N GLU A 217 -33.42 6.43 -6.59
CA GLU A 217 -32.92 7.66 -5.92
C GLU A 217 -31.67 7.38 -5.06
N ALA A 218 -30.91 6.33 -5.40
CA ALA A 218 -29.56 6.14 -4.92
C ALA A 218 -28.65 7.19 -5.55
N HIS A 219 -28.71 8.41 -5.00
CA HIS A 219 -27.62 9.37 -5.09
C HIS A 219 -26.31 8.63 -4.85
N SER A 220 -25.32 8.83 -5.72
CA SER A 220 -23.99 8.26 -5.56
C SER A 220 -23.41 8.76 -4.24
N ALA A 221 -23.56 7.96 -3.17
CA ALA A 221 -23.31 8.39 -1.81
C ALA A 221 -21.86 8.84 -1.69
N GLY A 222 -21.66 10.16 -1.58
CA GLY A 222 -20.33 10.75 -1.67
C GLY A 222 -19.45 10.25 -0.53
N TYR A 223 -18.29 9.71 -0.85
CA TYR A 223 -17.40 9.15 0.17
C TYR A 223 -16.73 10.26 0.99
N GLY A 224 -16.63 10.05 2.29
CA GLY A 224 -16.00 10.97 3.22
C GLY A 224 -14.48 10.96 3.12
N VAL A 225 -13.88 12.15 3.08
CA VAL A 225 -12.43 12.38 3.17
C VAL A 225 -12.18 13.51 4.16
N VAL A 226 -11.18 13.37 5.03
CA VAL A 226 -10.75 14.42 5.96
C VAL A 226 -9.40 14.95 5.47
N SER A 227 -9.30 16.26 5.23
CA SER A 227 -8.04 16.94 4.91
C SER A 227 -7.52 17.62 6.17
N VAL A 228 -6.34 17.20 6.62
CA VAL A 228 -5.73 17.76 7.84
C VAL A 228 -4.95 19.02 7.48
N LEU A 229 -5.32 20.13 8.12
CA LEU A 229 -4.66 21.43 7.99
C LEU A 229 -3.60 21.65 9.08
N SER A 230 -3.85 21.13 10.28
CA SER A 230 -2.93 21.28 11.42
C SER A 230 -1.72 20.36 11.27
N THR A 231 -0.53 20.96 11.27
CA THR A 231 0.75 20.23 11.26
C THR A 231 0.91 19.36 12.51
N GLU A 232 0.43 19.81 13.67
CA GLU A 232 0.40 19.03 14.91
C GLU A 232 -0.46 17.78 14.75
N LEU A 233 -1.68 17.90 14.22
CA LEU A 233 -2.57 16.76 13.98
C LEU A 233 -1.97 15.79 12.96
N HIS A 234 -1.36 16.31 11.90
CA HIS A 234 -0.69 15.48 10.89
C HIS A 234 0.49 14.69 11.50
N THR A 235 1.35 15.35 12.28
CA THR A 235 2.46 14.70 13.00
C THR A 235 1.98 13.71 14.07
N ALA A 236 0.86 13.99 14.76
CA ALA A 236 0.25 13.04 15.69
C ALA A 236 -0.21 11.78 14.95
N LEU A 237 -0.98 11.93 13.87
CA LEU A 237 -1.44 10.80 13.05
C LEU A 237 -0.26 9.99 12.47
N GLN A 238 0.81 10.65 12.00
CA GLN A 238 2.02 9.96 11.53
C GLN A 238 2.70 9.10 12.61
N LYS A 239 2.65 9.50 13.89
CA LYS A 239 3.23 8.73 15.01
C LYS A 239 2.35 7.56 15.48
N ILE A 240 1.04 7.67 15.29
CA ILE A 240 0.05 6.70 15.78
C ILE A 240 -0.24 5.61 14.73
N CYS A 241 -0.29 6.00 13.46
CA CYS A 241 -0.84 5.17 12.40
C CYS A 241 0.19 4.22 11.77
N LYS A 242 -0.27 3.02 11.42
CA LYS A 242 0.54 1.87 10.98
C LYS A 242 0.86 1.88 9.48
N PHE A 243 0.21 2.75 8.71
CA PHE A 243 0.44 2.98 7.28
C PHE A 243 0.06 4.43 6.90
N ALA A 244 0.49 4.88 5.73
CA ALA A 244 0.36 6.26 5.29
C ALA A 244 -1.04 6.57 4.68
N PRO A 245 -1.49 7.83 4.70
CA PRO A 245 -2.80 8.24 4.17
C PRO A 245 -2.91 8.19 2.65
N ASN A 246 -1.79 8.09 1.92
CA ASN A 246 -1.74 7.93 0.47
C ASN A 246 -2.07 6.49 0.01
N ASP A 247 -2.81 5.73 0.84
CA ASP A 247 -3.22 4.36 0.59
C ASP A 247 -2.05 3.35 0.39
N GLY A 248 -0.84 3.72 0.84
CA GLY A 248 0.38 2.90 0.77
C GLY A 248 1.00 2.59 2.14
N ALA A 249 1.72 1.47 2.23
CA ALA A 249 2.63 1.16 3.34
C ALA A 249 3.99 1.85 3.21
N TYR A 250 4.34 2.28 1.99
CA TYR A 250 5.61 2.93 1.64
C TYR A 250 5.33 3.98 0.56
N GLU A 251 6.21 4.98 0.42
CA GLU A 251 6.15 5.88 -0.74
C GLU A 251 6.32 5.07 -2.05
N PRO A 252 5.58 5.42 -3.13
CA PRO A 252 5.69 4.74 -4.41
C PRO A 252 7.11 4.92 -4.97
N LYS A 253 7.71 3.83 -5.47
CA LYS A 253 9.01 3.91 -6.14
C LYS A 253 8.85 4.70 -7.44
N PRO A 254 9.73 5.67 -7.75
CA PRO A 254 9.61 6.47 -8.97
C PRO A 254 9.64 5.66 -10.27
N ASP A 255 10.26 4.46 -10.24
CA ASP A 255 10.40 3.57 -11.39
C ASP A 255 9.32 2.47 -11.48
N SER A 256 8.37 2.37 -10.53
CA SER A 256 7.29 1.38 -10.66
C SER A 256 6.26 1.88 -11.66
N SER A 257 6.28 1.33 -12.88
CA SER A 257 5.29 1.59 -13.95
C SER A 257 3.88 1.09 -13.63
N PHE A 258 3.59 0.80 -12.37
CA PHE A 258 2.25 0.53 -11.86
C PHE A 258 1.66 1.88 -11.44
N GLU A 259 1.14 2.62 -12.42
CA GLU A 259 0.23 3.75 -12.13
C GLU A 259 -0.95 3.16 -11.36
N SER A 260 -1.00 3.34 -10.03
CA SER A 260 -2.02 2.75 -9.18
C SER A 260 -3.43 3.07 -9.70
N PRO A 261 -4.21 2.07 -10.14
CA PRO A 261 -5.62 2.26 -10.52
C PRO A 261 -6.53 2.61 -9.33
N CYS A 262 -6.02 2.56 -8.09
CA CYS A 262 -6.70 3.02 -6.88
C CYS A 262 -6.97 4.52 -6.94
N MET A 263 -8.12 4.84 -7.53
CA MET A 263 -8.57 6.18 -7.90
C MET A 263 -7.66 6.85 -8.92
N LEU A 264 -8.28 7.21 -10.05
CA LEU A 264 -7.90 8.42 -10.77
C LEU A 264 -8.17 9.63 -9.84
N LYS A 265 -7.31 9.83 -8.84
CA LYS A 265 -7.03 11.12 -8.23
C LYS A 265 -5.89 11.72 -9.05
N PRO A 266 -6.15 12.38 -10.21
CA PRO A 266 -5.18 13.34 -10.70
C PRO A 266 -4.97 14.33 -9.55
N PRO A 267 -3.72 14.66 -9.18
CA PRO A 267 -3.45 15.44 -7.98
C PRO A 267 -4.31 16.70 -7.98
N SER A 268 -5.06 16.91 -6.89
CA SER A 268 -5.93 18.07 -6.74
C SER A 268 -5.06 19.32 -6.91
N PRO A 269 -5.18 20.10 -8.01
CA PRO A 269 -4.23 21.17 -8.32
C PRO A 269 -4.24 22.32 -7.29
N LEU A 270 -5.21 22.27 -6.37
CA LEU A 270 -5.53 23.27 -5.36
C LEU A 270 -4.94 22.96 -3.98
N LEU A 271 -4.32 21.79 -3.77
CA LEU A 271 -3.81 21.36 -2.45
C LEU A 271 -2.28 21.29 -2.36
N THR A 272 -1.57 22.28 -2.93
CA THR A 272 -0.17 22.56 -2.57
C THR A 272 0.00 23.00 -1.09
N LEU A 273 -1.11 23.20 -0.36
CA LEU A 273 -1.16 23.68 1.02
C LEU A 273 -1.63 22.63 2.05
N SER A 274 -2.16 21.47 1.63
CA SER A 274 -2.67 20.41 2.52
C SER A 274 -2.01 19.08 2.16
N THR A 275 -1.03 18.65 2.95
CA THR A 275 -0.15 17.52 2.63
C THR A 275 -0.78 16.14 2.79
N SER A 276 -1.97 15.99 3.38
CA SER A 276 -2.62 14.67 3.53
C SER A 276 -4.15 14.71 3.59
N GLU A 277 -4.77 13.95 2.67
CA GLU A 277 -6.18 13.54 2.70
C GLU A 277 -6.28 12.14 3.32
N TYR A 278 -7.20 11.95 4.27
CA TYR A 278 -7.43 10.71 4.99
C TYR A 278 -8.82 10.15 4.65
N THR A 279 -8.91 8.88 4.30
CA THR A 279 -10.17 8.21 3.91
C THR A 279 -10.87 7.58 5.12
N GLN A 280 -12.17 7.29 5.01
CA GLN A 280 -12.88 6.51 6.05
C GLN A 280 -12.30 5.10 6.25
N TYR A 281 -11.67 4.54 5.21
CA TYR A 281 -10.90 3.30 5.28
C TYR A 281 -9.64 3.45 6.15
N PHE A 282 -8.89 4.55 6.00
CA PHE A 282 -7.75 4.85 6.87
C PHE A 282 -8.18 4.92 8.34
N PHE A 283 -9.26 5.65 8.63
CA PHE A 283 -9.72 5.81 10.01
C PHE A 283 -10.23 4.49 10.61
N TYR A 284 -10.90 3.65 9.83
CA TYR A 284 -11.32 2.32 10.30
C TYR A 284 -10.16 1.47 10.85
N HIS A 285 -9.03 1.42 10.14
CA HIS A 285 -7.88 0.60 10.55
C HIS A 285 -7.02 1.20 11.67
N HIS A 286 -7.21 2.48 11.99
CA HIS A 286 -6.44 3.22 13.00
C HIS A 286 -7.28 3.73 14.18
N ARG A 287 -8.60 3.53 14.15
CA ARG A 287 -9.54 4.09 15.14
C ARG A 287 -9.15 3.77 16.58
N ALA A 288 -8.82 2.51 16.87
CA ALA A 288 -8.42 2.09 18.21
C ALA A 288 -7.10 2.74 18.67
N ASP A 289 -6.14 2.93 17.74
CA ASP A 289 -4.86 3.58 18.04
C ASP A 289 -5.07 5.08 18.31
N ILE A 290 -5.95 5.74 17.55
CA ILE A 290 -6.36 7.13 17.74
C ILE A 290 -7.11 7.32 19.07
N GLU A 291 -8.06 6.44 19.38
CA GLU A 291 -8.81 6.42 20.65
C GLU A 291 -7.87 6.25 21.85
N GLN A 292 -6.87 5.36 21.76
CA GLN A 292 -5.84 5.19 22.79
C GLN A 292 -4.95 6.43 22.94
N ALA A 293 -4.40 6.97 21.84
CA ALA A 293 -3.50 8.13 21.88
C ALA A 293 -4.18 9.41 22.39
N ALA A 294 -5.49 9.57 22.12
CA ALA A 294 -6.32 10.62 22.70
C ALA A 294 -6.50 10.43 24.22
N ALA A 295 -6.81 9.21 24.67
CA ALA A 295 -6.98 8.89 26.09
C ALA A 295 -5.69 9.07 26.92
N GLU A 296 -4.53 8.82 26.32
CA GLU A 296 -3.21 9.04 26.93
C GLU A 296 -2.79 10.52 26.97
N ALA A 297 -3.63 11.44 26.46
CA ALA A 297 -3.36 12.87 26.29
C ALA A 297 -2.06 13.19 25.50
N ALA A 298 -1.56 12.22 24.74
CA ALA A 298 -0.23 12.25 24.14
C ALA A 298 -0.12 13.14 22.88
N CYS A 299 -1.26 13.60 22.34
CA CYS A 299 -1.36 14.09 20.95
C CYS A 299 -2.23 15.35 20.75
N GLY A 300 -2.47 16.13 21.82
CA GLY A 300 -3.00 17.50 21.74
C GLY A 300 -4.51 17.63 21.49
N GLU A 301 -5.01 18.87 21.62
CA GLU A 301 -6.44 19.20 21.47
C GLU A 301 -6.97 18.88 20.07
N HIS A 302 -6.13 19.05 19.04
CA HIS A 302 -6.48 18.78 17.65
C HIS A 302 -6.84 17.31 17.38
N LEU A 303 -6.21 16.34 18.08
CA LEU A 303 -6.58 14.93 17.95
C LEU A 303 -7.95 14.67 18.60
N ASN A 304 -8.25 15.33 19.73
CA ASN A 304 -9.55 15.21 20.40
C ASN A 304 -10.68 15.78 19.52
N HIS A 305 -10.48 16.90 18.82
CA HIS A 305 -11.44 17.40 17.84
C HIS A 305 -11.68 16.41 16.68
N LEU A 306 -10.63 15.77 16.16
CA LEU A 306 -10.77 14.74 15.13
C LEU A 306 -11.52 13.52 15.65
N LEU A 307 -11.20 13.05 16.86
CA LEU A 307 -11.87 11.90 17.47
C LEU A 307 -13.35 12.18 17.74
N ALA A 308 -13.69 13.37 18.25
CA ALA A 308 -15.07 13.81 18.44
C ALA A 308 -15.86 13.78 17.12
N TYR A 309 -15.28 14.31 16.04
CA TYR A 309 -15.87 14.23 14.70
C TYR A 309 -16.10 12.78 14.24
N LEU A 310 -15.11 11.90 14.37
CA LEU A 310 -15.22 10.48 13.98
C LEU A 310 -16.26 9.71 14.82
N GLN A 311 -16.50 10.13 16.07
CA GLN A 311 -17.52 9.56 16.94
C GLN A 311 -18.93 10.09 16.66
N GLN A 312 -19.07 11.37 16.30
CA GLN A 312 -20.34 12.00 15.91
C GLN A 312 -20.81 11.56 14.51
N HIS A 313 -19.86 11.27 13.61
CA HIS A 313 -20.13 10.88 12.22
C HIS A 313 -19.55 9.50 11.87
N PRO A 314 -20.01 8.42 12.53
CA PRO A 314 -19.53 7.07 12.26
C PRO A 314 -19.95 6.63 10.85
N ASP A 315 -18.99 6.14 10.06
CA ASP A 315 -19.29 5.54 8.76
C ASP A 315 -20.06 4.22 8.97
N PRO A 316 -21.24 4.01 8.36
CA PRO A 316 -22.01 2.77 8.47
C PRO A 316 -21.21 1.51 8.08
N MET A 317 -20.22 1.65 7.20
CA MET A 317 -19.31 0.58 6.80
C MET A 317 -18.45 0.08 7.95
N HIS A 318 -18.04 0.95 8.90
CA HIS A 318 -17.25 0.54 10.06
C HIS A 318 -18.03 -0.47 10.92
N THR A 319 -19.29 -0.15 11.23
CA THR A 319 -20.18 -1.04 12.01
C THR A 319 -20.41 -2.37 11.30
N LYS A 320 -20.63 -2.33 9.98
CA LYS A 320 -20.84 -3.52 9.15
C LYS A 320 -19.60 -4.42 9.07
N CYS A 321 -18.42 -3.83 8.90
CA CYS A 321 -17.17 -4.56 8.91
C CYS A 321 -16.89 -5.16 10.30
N ASN A 322 -17.12 -4.41 11.38
CA ASN A 322 -16.94 -4.90 12.75
C ASN A 322 -17.82 -6.13 13.08
N ASP A 323 -19.13 -6.10 12.77
CA ASP A 323 -20.01 -7.27 12.99
C ASP A 323 -19.49 -8.50 12.23
N LEU A 324 -19.32 -8.37 10.90
CA LEU A 324 -18.93 -9.48 10.05
C LEU A 324 -17.55 -10.04 10.45
N PHE A 325 -16.55 -9.18 10.62
CA PHE A 325 -15.18 -9.60 10.88
C PHE A 325 -15.01 -10.19 12.28
N SER A 326 -15.74 -9.70 13.30
CA SER A 326 -15.72 -10.32 14.65
C SER A 326 -16.27 -11.75 14.65
N ARG A 327 -17.13 -12.07 13.67
CA ARG A 327 -17.74 -13.40 13.46
C ARG A 327 -16.93 -14.27 12.50
N GLY A 328 -15.78 -13.79 12.02
CA GLY A 328 -14.95 -14.47 11.03
C GLY A 328 -15.56 -14.50 9.62
N LEU A 329 -16.52 -13.61 9.33
CA LEU A 329 -17.28 -13.54 8.08
C LEU A 329 -16.85 -12.34 7.22
N VAL A 330 -17.09 -12.41 5.91
CA VAL A 330 -16.86 -11.33 4.94
C VAL A 330 -17.90 -11.39 3.83
N THR A 331 -18.26 -10.24 3.26
CA THR A 331 -19.11 -10.10 2.06
C THR A 331 -18.33 -9.47 0.92
N SER A 332 -18.84 -9.56 -0.31
CA SER A 332 -18.25 -8.90 -1.49
C SER A 332 -18.01 -7.40 -1.29
N GLU A 333 -18.90 -6.72 -0.56
CA GLU A 333 -18.85 -5.27 -0.28
C GLU A 333 -17.79 -4.90 0.78
N THR A 334 -17.61 -5.75 1.80
CA THR A 334 -16.64 -5.53 2.88
C THR A 334 -15.24 -6.05 2.53
N LEU A 335 -15.06 -6.70 1.38
CA LEU A 335 -13.84 -7.43 1.02
C LEU A 335 -12.57 -6.56 1.04
N ALA A 336 -12.61 -5.32 0.53
CA ALA A 336 -11.46 -4.41 0.58
C ALA A 336 -11.10 -3.99 2.02
N TRP A 337 -12.08 -3.82 2.90
CA TRP A 337 -11.90 -3.41 4.30
C TRP A 337 -11.31 -4.52 5.18
N LEU A 338 -11.22 -5.75 4.67
CA LEU A 338 -10.63 -6.88 5.38
C LEU A 338 -9.10 -6.75 5.51
N PHE A 339 -8.44 -6.24 4.48
CA PHE A 339 -6.98 -6.15 4.39
C PHE A 339 -6.52 -4.72 4.67
N ARG A 340 -5.30 -4.55 5.22
CA ARG A 340 -4.65 -3.24 5.38
C ARG A 340 -3.19 -3.25 4.93
N PRO A 341 -2.62 -2.11 4.48
CA PRO A 341 -1.20 -2.04 4.13
C PRO A 341 -0.30 -2.46 5.29
N ASN A 342 0.89 -2.97 4.96
CA ASN A 342 1.88 -3.52 5.89
C ASN A 342 1.42 -4.77 6.67
N GLU A 343 0.30 -5.40 6.28
CA GLU A 343 -0.19 -6.62 6.90
C GLU A 343 0.33 -7.89 6.20
N ILE A 344 0.62 -8.93 7.00
CA ILE A 344 0.89 -10.27 6.49
C ILE A 344 -0.42 -10.95 6.09
N ILE A 345 -0.50 -11.38 4.85
CA ILE A 345 -1.63 -12.13 4.28
C ILE A 345 -1.18 -13.54 3.90
N VAL A 346 -2.10 -14.49 4.00
CA VAL A 346 -1.92 -15.90 3.65
C VAL A 346 -2.59 -16.17 2.31
N HIS A 347 -1.81 -16.61 1.32
CA HIS A 347 -2.33 -17.18 0.08
C HIS A 347 -2.33 -18.71 0.19
N ARG A 348 -3.47 -19.35 -0.09
CA ARG A 348 -3.64 -20.80 -0.10
C ARG A 348 -3.80 -21.30 -1.54
N GLU A 349 -2.81 -22.06 -2.01
CA GLU A 349 -2.83 -22.72 -3.32
C GLU A 349 -2.83 -24.25 -3.12
N GLY A 350 -4.03 -24.82 -3.01
CA GLY A 350 -4.20 -26.22 -2.63
C GLY A 350 -3.68 -26.50 -1.22
N LYS A 351 -2.57 -27.23 -1.11
CA LYS A 351 -1.86 -27.48 0.16
C LYS A 351 -0.76 -26.47 0.46
N LEU A 352 -0.34 -25.67 -0.53
CA LEU A 352 0.70 -24.66 -0.33
C LEU A 352 0.11 -23.46 0.42
N LEU A 353 0.80 -23.04 1.47
CA LEU A 353 0.53 -21.80 2.19
C LEU A 353 1.73 -20.88 1.98
N THR A 354 1.49 -19.70 1.40
CA THR A 354 2.54 -18.69 1.19
C THR A 354 2.15 -17.39 1.89
N ALA A 355 3.09 -16.81 2.64
CA ALA A 355 2.92 -15.50 3.23
C ALA A 355 3.39 -14.39 2.26
N TYR A 356 2.61 -13.34 2.17
CA TYR A 356 2.95 -12.09 1.50
C TYR A 356 2.71 -10.91 2.45
N VAL A 357 3.37 -9.79 2.21
CA VAL A 357 3.10 -8.51 2.89
C VAL A 357 2.37 -7.60 1.92
N LEU A 358 1.23 -7.04 2.33
CA LEU A 358 0.46 -6.11 1.53
C LEU A 358 1.17 -4.75 1.44
N ARG A 359 1.33 -4.20 0.23
CA ARG A 359 1.99 -2.90 -0.02
C ARG A 359 1.02 -1.73 0.03
N ALA A 360 -0.19 -1.88 -0.48
CA ALA A 360 -1.16 -0.80 -0.67
C ALA A 360 -2.58 -1.27 -0.34
N VAL A 361 -3.53 -0.35 -0.28
CA VAL A 361 -4.95 -0.72 -0.07
C VAL A 361 -5.46 -1.63 -1.21
N PRO A 362 -6.43 -2.50 -0.95
CA PRO A 362 -7.03 -3.33 -2.00
C PRO A 362 -7.71 -2.47 -3.06
N MET A 363 -7.44 -2.79 -4.33
CA MET A 363 -8.06 -2.12 -5.47
C MET A 363 -9.24 -2.93 -5.96
N TRP A 364 -10.39 -2.31 -6.23
CA TRP A 364 -11.50 -3.01 -6.87
C TRP A 364 -11.22 -3.25 -8.36
N SER A 365 -11.11 -4.50 -8.77
CA SER A 365 -11.05 -4.89 -10.20
C SER A 365 -12.36 -5.49 -10.72
N GLY A 366 -13.35 -5.66 -9.83
CA GLY A 366 -14.72 -6.03 -10.18
C GLY A 366 -15.69 -5.85 -9.01
N PRO A 367 -17.00 -6.11 -9.20
CA PRO A 367 -18.04 -5.86 -8.18
C PRO A 367 -17.92 -6.72 -6.92
N ASN A 368 -17.10 -7.78 -6.97
CA ASN A 368 -16.86 -8.72 -5.89
C ASN A 368 -15.39 -9.19 -5.83
N THR A 369 -14.49 -8.47 -6.51
CA THR A 369 -13.09 -8.87 -6.69
C THR A 369 -12.17 -7.70 -6.39
N VAL A 370 -11.18 -7.95 -5.53
CA VAL A 370 -10.11 -7.01 -5.23
C VAL A 370 -8.75 -7.54 -5.69
N GLU A 371 -7.89 -6.63 -6.11
CA GLU A 371 -6.47 -6.87 -6.36
C GLU A 371 -5.64 -6.30 -5.20
N LEU A 372 -4.64 -7.08 -4.81
CA LEU A 372 -3.75 -6.81 -3.71
C LEU A 372 -2.33 -6.67 -4.27
N ASP A 373 -1.75 -5.46 -4.25
CA ASP A 373 -0.32 -5.30 -4.50
C ASP A 373 0.46 -5.77 -3.26
N CYS A 374 1.22 -6.83 -3.43
CA CYS A 374 1.92 -7.52 -2.36
C CYS A 374 3.38 -7.76 -2.73
N TRP A 375 4.20 -8.08 -1.72
CA TRP A 375 5.53 -8.62 -1.95
C TRP A 375 5.83 -9.78 -1.00
N THR A 376 6.79 -10.61 -1.35
CA THR A 376 7.35 -11.64 -0.47
C THR A 376 8.86 -11.74 -0.66
N TRP A 377 9.59 -12.27 0.31
CA TRP A 377 11.03 -12.50 0.13
C TRP A 377 11.27 -13.67 -0.82
N GLY A 378 12.23 -13.54 -1.72
CA GLY A 378 12.53 -14.59 -2.69
C GLY A 378 13.96 -14.54 -3.22
N TYR A 379 14.55 -15.71 -3.46
CA TYR A 379 15.80 -15.81 -4.20
C TYR A 379 15.51 -15.87 -5.71
N ASP A 380 16.12 -15.00 -6.52
CA ASP A 380 15.92 -14.95 -7.98
C ASP A 380 16.91 -15.83 -8.78
N GLY A 381 17.93 -16.35 -8.10
CA GLY A 381 19.07 -17.07 -8.69
C GLY A 381 20.41 -16.41 -8.39
N LYS A 382 20.42 -15.09 -8.14
CA LYS A 382 21.58 -14.24 -7.89
C LYS A 382 21.48 -13.47 -6.55
N TRP A 383 20.28 -12.96 -6.24
CA TRP A 383 20.03 -12.12 -5.06
C TRP A 383 18.85 -12.64 -4.24
N PHE A 384 18.93 -12.44 -2.92
CA PHE A 384 17.80 -12.57 -2.01
C PHE A 384 17.13 -11.20 -1.90
N GLN A 385 15.97 -11.04 -2.53
CA GLN A 385 15.29 -9.75 -2.63
C GLN A 385 13.77 -9.87 -2.50
N ARG A 386 13.09 -8.74 -2.32
CA ARG A 386 11.62 -8.68 -2.36
C ARG A 386 11.15 -8.99 -3.79
N LYS A 387 10.15 -9.85 -3.92
CA LYS A 387 9.47 -10.19 -5.18
C LYS A 387 8.05 -9.70 -5.11
N ASP A 388 7.71 -8.84 -6.06
CA ASP A 388 6.39 -8.23 -6.16
C ASP A 388 5.39 -9.21 -6.77
N LYS A 389 4.14 -9.14 -6.30
CA LYS A 389 3.08 -10.07 -6.67
C LYS A 389 1.72 -9.40 -6.50
N ILE A 390 0.99 -9.23 -7.60
CA ILE A 390 -0.44 -8.98 -7.53
C ILE A 390 -1.15 -10.30 -7.20
N LEU A 391 -2.04 -10.27 -6.20
CA LEU A 391 -2.97 -11.35 -5.87
C LEU A 391 -4.40 -10.88 -6.10
N THR A 392 -5.23 -11.75 -6.68
CA THR A 392 -6.65 -11.48 -6.93
C THR A 392 -7.50 -12.26 -5.93
N VAL A 393 -8.42 -11.58 -5.26
CA VAL A 393 -9.32 -12.16 -4.26
C VAL A 393 -10.76 -11.91 -4.69
N THR A 394 -11.51 -12.98 -4.94
CA THR A 394 -12.91 -12.90 -5.36
C THR A 394 -13.82 -13.48 -4.28
N CYS A 395 -14.78 -12.68 -3.79
CA CYS A 395 -15.89 -13.17 -2.99
C CYS A 395 -16.99 -13.68 -3.93
N LEU A 396 -17.03 -15.00 -4.15
CA LEU A 396 -17.95 -15.63 -5.12
C LEU A 396 -19.44 -15.53 -4.72
N SER A 397 -19.75 -15.19 -3.47
CA SER A 397 -21.12 -14.98 -2.99
C SER A 397 -21.40 -13.52 -2.67
N TYR A 398 -22.66 -13.12 -2.89
CA TYR A 398 -23.24 -11.91 -2.32
C TYR A 398 -23.64 -12.09 -0.84
N SER A 399 -23.77 -13.33 -0.38
CA SER A 399 -23.92 -13.64 1.05
C SER A 399 -22.59 -13.50 1.79
N ALA A 400 -22.66 -13.41 3.11
CA ALA A 400 -21.49 -13.61 3.94
C ALA A 400 -20.91 -15.03 3.75
N ILE A 401 -19.59 -15.13 3.70
CA ILE A 401 -18.80 -16.37 3.71
C ILE A 401 -17.73 -16.30 4.79
N TYR A 402 -17.08 -17.41 5.16
CA TYR A 402 -15.98 -17.35 6.13
C TYR A 402 -14.72 -16.76 5.50
N ILE A 403 -14.02 -15.90 6.24
CA ILE A 403 -12.75 -15.29 5.80
C ILE A 403 -11.71 -16.36 5.42
N THR A 404 -11.70 -17.49 6.13
CA THR A 404 -10.80 -18.63 5.88
C THR A 404 -11.16 -19.47 4.65
N GLU A 405 -12.29 -19.23 4.00
CA GLU A 405 -12.68 -19.83 2.71
C GLU A 405 -12.12 -19.04 1.51
N LEU A 406 -11.65 -17.80 1.71
CA LEU A 406 -10.96 -17.04 0.68
C LEU A 406 -9.63 -17.72 0.28
N SER A 407 -9.23 -17.54 -0.99
CA SER A 407 -7.90 -17.93 -1.48
C SER A 407 -6.79 -17.10 -0.83
N VAL A 408 -7.09 -15.85 -0.44
CA VAL A 408 -6.18 -14.95 0.27
C VAL A 408 -6.92 -14.29 1.43
N TYR A 409 -6.33 -14.29 2.62
CA TYR A 409 -6.90 -13.64 3.81
C TYR A 409 -5.81 -13.17 4.78
N PRO A 410 -6.07 -12.17 5.65
CA PRO A 410 -5.10 -11.71 6.64
C PRO A 410 -4.68 -12.79 7.64
N LEU A 411 -3.39 -12.84 7.99
CA LEU A 411 -2.81 -13.82 8.91
C LEU A 411 -3.51 -13.85 10.28
N ARG A 412 -4.10 -12.73 10.72
CA ARG A 412 -4.86 -12.63 11.99
C ARG A 412 -6.10 -13.54 12.07
N TYR A 413 -6.62 -14.00 10.93
CA TYR A 413 -7.72 -14.99 10.87
C TYR A 413 -7.24 -16.42 10.62
N ALA A 414 -5.92 -16.64 10.47
CA ALA A 414 -5.37 -17.96 10.26
C ALA A 414 -5.36 -18.77 11.57
N GLU A 415 -5.64 -20.07 11.44
CA GLU A 415 -5.48 -21.04 12.51
C GLU A 415 -4.06 -21.00 13.09
N GLU A 416 -3.93 -21.28 14.39
CA GLU A 416 -2.65 -21.30 15.10
C GLU A 416 -1.61 -22.20 14.40
N GLN A 417 -2.04 -23.36 13.89
CA GLN A 417 -1.16 -24.26 13.11
C GLN A 417 -0.63 -23.60 11.83
N THR A 418 -1.46 -22.87 11.08
CA THR A 418 -1.05 -22.13 9.89
C THR A 418 -0.08 -21.01 10.24
N ARG A 419 -0.35 -20.24 11.31
CA ARG A 419 0.55 -19.19 11.79
C ARG A 419 1.91 -19.75 12.18
N GLN A 420 1.95 -20.87 12.91
CA GLN A 420 3.20 -21.54 13.29
C GLN A 420 3.95 -22.14 12.09
N GLN A 421 3.26 -22.74 11.11
CA GLN A 421 3.92 -23.25 9.90
C GLN A 421 4.57 -22.10 9.13
N LEU A 422 3.83 -21.04 8.84
CA LEU A 422 4.35 -19.87 8.12
C LEU A 422 5.50 -19.19 8.88
N HIS A 423 5.42 -19.08 10.20
CA HIS A 423 6.50 -18.57 11.03
C HIS A 423 7.77 -19.44 10.95
N ARG A 424 7.64 -20.77 11.04
CA ARG A 424 8.78 -21.70 10.91
C ARG A 424 9.42 -21.64 9.53
N THR A 425 8.60 -21.68 8.47
CA THR A 425 9.06 -21.60 7.07
C THR A 425 9.71 -20.25 6.78
N GLY A 426 9.11 -19.14 7.21
CA GLY A 426 9.68 -17.80 7.10
C GLY A 426 11.00 -17.64 7.87
N SER A 427 11.05 -18.13 9.11
CA SER A 427 12.28 -18.13 9.94
C SER A 427 13.41 -18.95 9.32
N HIS A 428 13.09 -20.10 8.71
CA HIS A 428 14.07 -20.91 7.99
C HIS A 428 14.55 -20.19 6.72
N PHE A 429 13.62 -19.66 5.92
CA PHE A 429 13.92 -18.94 4.69
C PHE A 429 14.76 -17.67 4.93
N TRP A 430 14.48 -16.93 6.01
CA TRP A 430 15.23 -15.72 6.40
C TRP A 430 16.68 -16.02 6.82
N LYS A 431 16.99 -17.24 7.29
CA LYS A 431 18.38 -17.65 7.56
C LYS A 431 19.18 -17.86 6.27
N LEU A 432 18.53 -18.21 5.17
CA LEU A 432 19.17 -18.40 3.86
C LEU A 432 19.62 -17.09 3.18
N ARG A 433 19.36 -15.92 3.80
CA ARG A 433 19.90 -14.62 3.33
C ARG A 433 21.43 -14.55 3.44
N TYR A 434 22.01 -15.33 4.35
CA TYR A 434 23.46 -15.53 4.45
C TYR A 434 23.85 -16.89 3.86
N GLN A 435 25.10 -17.01 3.43
CA GLN A 435 25.67 -18.26 2.93
C GLN A 435 25.64 -19.34 4.02
N THR A 436 24.58 -20.14 4.03
CA THR A 436 24.36 -21.23 4.97
C THR A 436 24.63 -22.55 4.27
N HIS A 437 25.43 -23.42 4.88
CA HIS A 437 25.65 -24.77 4.36
C HIS A 437 24.38 -25.61 4.57
N VAL A 438 23.57 -25.75 3.53
CA VAL A 438 22.42 -26.66 3.51
C VAL A 438 22.88 -28.01 2.99
N ALA A 439 23.15 -28.96 3.90
CA ALA A 439 23.39 -30.35 3.54
C ALA A 439 22.09 -30.97 3.03
N TYR A 440 22.08 -31.44 1.78
CA TYR A 440 20.92 -32.08 1.19
C TYR A 440 20.96 -33.60 1.41
N GLU A 441 20.27 -34.09 2.44
CA GLU A 441 20.08 -35.52 2.71
C GLU A 441 18.89 -36.07 1.90
N GLY A 442 19.09 -36.16 0.59
CA GLY A 442 18.12 -36.72 -0.35
C GLY A 442 18.01 -38.25 -0.29
N PRO A 443 16.89 -38.84 -0.74
CA PRO A 443 16.79 -40.29 -0.95
C PRO A 443 17.89 -40.82 -1.88
N ASP A 444 18.27 -40.02 -2.87
CA ASP A 444 19.31 -40.33 -3.86
C ASP A 444 20.70 -40.52 -3.25
N TYR A 445 20.93 -40.08 -2.00
CA TYR A 445 22.19 -40.22 -1.28
C TYR A 445 22.37 -41.62 -0.65
N GLN A 446 21.33 -42.44 -0.58
CA GLN A 446 21.39 -43.83 -0.07
C GLN A 446 21.39 -44.89 -1.19
N ALA A 447 21.62 -44.48 -2.45
CA ALA A 447 21.55 -45.34 -3.63
C ALA A 447 22.92 -45.66 -4.27
N PHE A 448 24.03 -45.41 -3.54
CA PHE A 448 25.41 -45.67 -3.98
C PHE A 448 26.21 -46.44 -2.92
#